data_AF-A0A358UAQ4-F1
#
_entry.id   AF-A0A358UAQ4-F1
#
_cell.length_a   1.000
_cell.length_b   1.000
_cell.length_c   1.000
_cell.angle_alpha   90.00
_cell.angle_beta   90.00
_cell.angle_gamma   90.00
#
_symmetry.space_group_name_H-M   'P 1'
#
loop_
_entity.id
_entity.type
_entity.pdbx_description
1 polymer ?
#
loop_
_entity_poly.entity_id
_entity_poly.type
_entity_poly.pdbx_seq_one_letter_code
_entity_poly.pdbx_strand_id
1 'polypeptide(L)'
;MSFCQFAQYKTGERLDQAFPSVRMAQLFYEFLGRYKEWRLAKLQVMIGTVILFFLGLVALLIPWFLPRVGVFVSLVMLILFCLAIRYYLEVNERASHLYINVHILHHHLSGKLEVGFCDHHEPCHCVENFRGFALQHYRISFDNGFLR
;
A
#
# COMPACT_ATOMS: atom_id res chain seq x y z
N MET A 1 30.88 4.44 -21.67
CA MET A 1 29.97 3.97 -20.61
C MET A 1 30.30 4.75 -19.35
N SER A 2 29.47 5.73 -19.00
CA SER A 2 29.64 6.52 -17.77
C SER A 2 29.04 5.73 -16.60
N PHE A 3 29.83 5.44 -15.58
CA PHE A 3 29.39 4.69 -14.40
C PHE A 3 28.61 5.65 -13.48
N CYS A 4 27.33 5.35 -13.19
CA CYS A 4 26.56 6.09 -12.17
C CYS A 4 27.31 5.97 -10.81
N GLN A 5 27.82 7.09 -10.28
CA GLN A 5 28.42 7.12 -8.93
C GLN A 5 27.30 7.17 -7.90
N PHE A 6 27.09 6.05 -7.19
CA PHE A 6 26.13 5.96 -6.10
C PHE A 6 26.61 6.78 -4.90
N ALA A 7 25.72 7.59 -4.32
CA ALA A 7 26.02 8.32 -3.09
C ALA A 7 26.17 7.34 -1.91
N GLN A 8 27.34 7.29 -1.29
CA GLN A 8 27.57 6.53 -0.05
C GLN A 8 26.99 7.32 1.13
N TYR A 9 25.89 6.85 1.71
CA TYR A 9 25.41 7.37 3.00
C TYR A 9 25.92 6.48 4.13
N LYS A 10 26.73 7.06 5.03
CA LYS A 10 27.34 6.38 6.17
C LYS A 10 26.41 6.46 7.38
N THR A 11 25.47 5.54 7.51
CA THR A 11 24.84 5.20 8.79
C THR A 11 24.73 3.69 8.91
N GLY A 12 25.20 3.18 10.04
CA GLY A 12 25.44 1.75 10.26
C GLY A 12 24.14 0.95 10.28
N GLU A 13 23.87 0.27 9.18
CA GLU A 13 23.48 -1.15 9.10
C GLU A 13 23.36 -1.50 7.61
N ARG A 14 24.36 -2.23 7.10
CA ARG A 14 24.48 -2.86 5.76
C ARG A 14 23.34 -2.57 4.76
N LEU A 15 23.50 -1.51 3.98
CA LEU A 15 22.94 -1.40 2.63
C LEU A 15 23.96 -0.65 1.77
N ASP A 16 25.06 -1.34 1.47
CA ASP A 16 26.02 -0.88 0.50
C ASP A 16 25.33 -0.86 -0.88
N GLN A 17 24.95 0.36 -1.28
CA GLN A 17 25.12 0.85 -2.65
C GLN A 17 24.12 0.33 -3.71
N ALA A 18 23.00 1.04 -3.89
CA ALA A 18 22.16 0.89 -5.10
C ALA A 18 21.22 2.08 -5.44
N PHE A 19 21.30 3.23 -4.76
CA PHE A 19 20.39 4.36 -5.05
C PHE A 19 21.09 5.46 -5.86
N PRO A 20 20.51 5.90 -7.00
CA PRO A 20 21.14 6.87 -7.88
C PRO A 20 21.30 8.26 -7.24
N SER A 21 20.53 8.57 -6.19
CA SER A 21 20.70 9.76 -5.35
C SER A 21 20.19 9.51 -3.92
N VAL A 22 20.68 10.31 -2.96
CA VAL A 22 20.20 10.28 -1.56
C VAL A 22 18.71 10.61 -1.49
N ARG A 23 18.25 11.54 -2.33
CA ARG A 23 16.84 11.92 -2.45
C ARG A 23 15.97 10.74 -2.89
N MET A 24 16.44 9.94 -3.85
CA MET A 24 15.73 8.75 -4.30
C MET A 24 15.69 7.65 -3.25
N ALA A 25 16.77 7.46 -2.49
CA ALA A 25 16.77 6.53 -1.36
C ALA A 25 15.70 6.93 -0.34
N GLN A 26 15.65 8.21 0.05
CA GLN A 26 14.67 8.72 1.01
C GLN A 26 13.22 8.54 0.54
N LEU A 27 12.93 8.89 -0.72
CA LEU A 27 11.61 8.70 -1.34
C LEU A 27 11.21 7.22 -1.41
N PHE A 28 12.16 6.33 -1.72
CA PHE A 28 11.90 4.90 -1.78
C PHE A 28 11.64 4.29 -0.39
N TYR A 29 12.38 4.72 0.64
CA TYR A 29 12.09 4.30 2.02
C TYR A 29 10.74 4.81 2.49
N GLU A 30 10.38 6.05 2.16
CA GLU A 30 9.05 6.58 2.44
C GLU A 30 7.98 5.75 1.73
N PHE A 31 8.19 5.41 0.44
CA PHE A 31 7.29 4.54 -0.31
C PHE A 31 7.13 3.18 0.36
N LEU A 32 8.21 2.52 0.78
CA LEU A 32 8.14 1.23 1.47
C LEU A 32 7.38 1.31 2.80
N GLY A 33 7.61 2.37 3.58
CA GLY A 33 6.88 2.63 4.83
C GLY A 33 5.37 2.78 4.58
N ARG A 34 5.00 3.68 3.66
CA ARG A 34 3.60 3.93 3.27
C ARG A 34 2.95 2.70 2.64
N TYR A 35 3.69 1.94 1.85
CA TYR A 35 3.21 0.70 1.22
C TYR A 35 2.89 -0.37 2.28
N LYS A 36 3.71 -0.50 3.32
CA LYS A 36 3.45 -1.40 4.44
C LYS A 36 2.21 -0.96 5.23
N GLU A 37 2.08 0.33 5.55
CA GLU A 37 0.89 0.89 6.20
C GLU A 37 -0.38 0.62 5.39
N TRP A 38 -0.33 0.89 4.09
CA TRP A 38 -1.43 0.62 3.17
C TRP A 38 -1.80 -0.87 3.14
N ARG A 39 -0.81 -1.77 3.05
CA ARG A 39 -1.05 -3.22 3.04
C ARG A 39 -1.74 -3.70 4.33
N LEU A 40 -1.35 -3.16 5.48
CA LEU A 40 -2.00 -3.45 6.76
C LEU A 40 -3.44 -2.92 6.81
N ALA A 41 -3.66 -1.67 6.39
CA ALA A 41 -5.00 -1.10 6.31
C ALA A 41 -5.90 -1.91 5.36
N LYS A 42 -5.38 -2.33 4.20
CA LYS A 42 -6.11 -3.17 3.25
C LYS A 42 -6.44 -4.55 3.81
N LEU A 43 -5.55 -5.14 4.61
CA LEU A 43 -5.82 -6.38 5.34
C LEU A 43 -6.95 -6.18 6.36
N GLN A 44 -6.94 -5.07 7.10
CA GLN A 44 -8.03 -4.72 8.03
C GLN A 44 -9.36 -4.52 7.31
N VAL A 45 -9.38 -3.85 6.15
CA VAL A 45 -10.58 -3.74 5.29
C VAL A 45 -11.08 -5.12 4.90
N MET A 46 -10.21 -6.01 4.42
CA MET A 46 -10.60 -7.36 4.02
C MET A 46 -11.18 -8.17 5.18
N ILE A 47 -10.53 -8.15 6.35
CA ILE A 47 -11.05 -8.80 7.57
C ILE A 47 -12.42 -8.19 7.95
N GLY A 48 -12.53 -6.86 7.92
CA GLY A 48 -13.76 -6.13 8.20
C GLY A 48 -14.92 -6.54 7.27
N THR A 49 -14.65 -6.68 5.96
CA THR A 49 -15.63 -7.16 4.98
C THR A 49 -16.12 -8.56 5.33
N VAL A 50 -15.21 -9.47 5.70
CA VAL A 50 -15.56 -10.84 6.09
C VAL A 50 -16.44 -10.85 7.35
N ILE A 51 -16.06 -10.07 8.36
CA ILE A 51 -16.85 -9.94 9.60
C ILE A 51 -18.25 -9.41 9.29
N LEU A 52 -18.35 -8.33 8.51
CA LEU A 52 -19.64 -7.74 8.13
C LEU A 52 -20.53 -8.73 7.39
N PHE A 53 -19.95 -9.50 6.46
CA PHE A 53 -20.67 -10.52 5.72
C PHE A 53 -21.28 -11.58 6.65
N PHE A 54 -20.48 -12.15 7.55
CA PHE A 54 -20.98 -13.13 8.50
C PHE A 54 -21.97 -12.54 9.49
N LEU A 55 -21.75 -11.32 9.96
CA LEU A 55 -22.63 -10.66 10.91
C LEU A 55 -24.02 -10.39 10.29
N GLY A 56 -24.07 -9.93 9.04
CA GLY A 56 -25.30 -9.76 8.29
C GLY A 56 -26.01 -11.09 8.00
N LEU A 57 -25.25 -12.11 7.60
CA LEU A 57 -25.79 -13.44 7.33
C LEU A 57 -26.42 -14.06 8.58
N VAL A 58 -25.73 -13.98 9.73
CA VAL A 58 -26.24 -14.49 11.01
C VAL A 58 -27.47 -13.71 11.46
N ALA A 59 -27.49 -12.39 11.30
CA ALA A 59 -28.67 -11.57 11.63
C ALA A 59 -29.91 -11.97 10.83
N LEU A 60 -29.74 -12.39 9.57
CA LEU A 60 -30.84 -12.87 8.73
C LEU A 60 -31.29 -14.30 9.06
N LEU A 61 -30.36 -15.18 9.46
CA LEU A 61 -30.65 -16.59 9.71
C LEU A 61 -31.24 -16.84 11.11
N ILE A 62 -30.84 -16.08 12.12
CA ILE A 62 -31.27 -16.28 13.52
C ILE A 62 -32.80 -16.33 13.72
N PRO A 63 -33.61 -15.46 13.10
CA PRO A 63 -35.07 -15.50 13.23
C PRO A 63 -35.68 -16.84 12.81
N TRP A 64 -35.11 -17.50 11.78
CA TRP A 64 -35.57 -18.80 11.32
C TRP A 64 -35.22 -19.95 12.27
N PHE A 65 -34.03 -19.90 12.88
CA PHE A 65 -33.58 -20.96 13.79
C PHE A 65 -34.11 -20.80 15.22
N LEU A 66 -34.40 -19.57 15.67
CA LEU A 66 -34.81 -19.26 17.04
C LEU A 66 -36.04 -18.34 17.08
N PRO A 67 -37.23 -18.79 16.67
CA PRO A 67 -38.39 -17.92 16.47
C PRO A 67 -38.89 -17.18 17.74
N ARG A 68 -38.63 -17.68 18.95
CA ARG A 68 -39.05 -17.04 20.21
C ARG A 68 -38.15 -15.89 20.69
N VAL A 69 -36.85 -15.98 20.43
CA VAL A 69 -35.84 -15.02 20.96
C VAL A 69 -35.11 -14.31 19.82
N GLY A 70 -35.21 -14.84 18.60
CA GLY A 70 -34.44 -14.44 17.44
C GLY A 70 -34.70 -13.01 17.00
N VAL A 71 -35.88 -12.44 17.26
CA VAL A 71 -36.16 -11.03 16.97
C VAL A 71 -35.30 -10.10 17.83
N PHE A 72 -35.22 -10.36 19.14
CA PHE A 72 -34.37 -9.56 20.05
C PHE A 72 -32.89 -9.73 19.70
N VAL A 73 -32.45 -10.95 19.44
CA VAL A 73 -31.05 -11.22 19.05
C VAL A 73 -30.72 -10.54 17.72
N SER A 74 -31.63 -10.54 16.75
CA SER A 74 -31.43 -9.87 15.47
C SER A 74 -31.36 -8.35 15.62
N LEU A 75 -32.15 -7.75 16.52
CA LEU A 75 -32.06 -6.33 16.84
C LEU A 75 -30.68 -5.97 17.41
N VAL A 76 -30.16 -6.78 18.34
CA VAL A 76 -28.80 -6.59 18.90
C VAL A 76 -27.73 -6.75 17.81
N MET A 77 -27.85 -7.77 16.97
CA MET A 77 -26.93 -7.99 15.85
C MET A 77 -26.96 -6.85 14.83
N LEU A 78 -28.13 -6.25 14.58
CA LEU A 78 -28.27 -5.08 13.73
C LEU A 78 -27.54 -3.86 14.31
N ILE A 79 -27.61 -3.65 15.63
CA ILE A 79 -26.86 -2.58 16.30
C ILE A 79 -25.35 -2.80 16.14
N LEU A 80 -24.87 -4.02 16.39
CA LEU A 80 -23.46 -4.37 16.20
C LEU A 80 -23.02 -4.19 14.74
N PHE A 81 -23.89 -4.54 13.79
CA PHE A 81 -23.65 -4.37 12.36
C PHE A 81 -23.52 -2.90 11.98
N CYS A 82 -24.40 -2.02 12.48
CA CYS A 82 -24.29 -0.58 12.28
C CYS A 82 -22.97 0.00 12.81
N LEU A 83 -22.52 -0.45 14.00
CA LEU A 83 -21.23 -0.04 14.56
C LEU A 83 -20.05 -0.56 13.74
N ALA A 84 -20.11 -1.83 13.32
CA ALA A 84 -19.08 -2.46 12.49
C ALA A 84 -18.97 -1.77 11.12
N ILE A 85 -20.10 -1.36 10.51
CA ILE A 85 -20.10 -0.59 9.26
C ILE A 85 -19.39 0.74 9.45
N ARG A 86 -19.70 1.48 10.51
CA ARG A 86 -19.05 2.78 10.77
C ARG A 86 -17.54 2.64 10.89
N TYR A 87 -17.09 1.66 11.67
CA TYR A 87 -15.66 1.35 11.79
C TYR A 87 -15.04 0.94 10.44
N TYR A 88 -15.72 0.09 9.68
CA TYR A 88 -15.28 -0.34 8.36
C TYR A 88 -15.10 0.84 7.39
N LEU A 89 -16.05 1.78 7.37
CA LEU A 89 -15.99 2.95 6.50
C LEU A 89 -14.78 3.83 6.83
N GLU A 90 -14.51 4.07 8.12
CA GLU A 90 -13.35 4.85 8.58
C GLU A 90 -12.02 4.19 8.18
N VAL A 91 -11.90 2.87 8.39
CA VAL A 91 -10.70 2.12 7.98
C VAL A 91 -10.56 2.10 6.45
N ASN A 92 -11.66 1.99 5.72
CA ASN A 92 -11.65 2.00 4.25
C ASN A 92 -11.21 3.37 3.71
N GLU A 93 -11.71 4.47 4.28
CA GLU A 93 -11.29 5.83 3.92
C GLU A 93 -9.78 6.01 4.16
N ARG A 94 -9.28 5.59 5.33
CA ARG A 94 -7.84 5.60 5.63
C ARG A 94 -7.04 4.76 4.62
N ALA A 95 -7.52 3.58 4.26
CA ALA A 95 -6.86 2.72 3.27
C ALA A 95 -6.85 3.37 1.88
N SER A 96 -7.91 4.10 1.49
CA SER A 96 -7.98 4.86 0.24
C SER A 96 -7.01 6.04 0.22
N HIS A 97 -6.90 6.80 1.31
CA HIS A 97 -5.90 7.88 1.41
C HIS A 97 -4.47 7.36 1.32
N LEU A 98 -4.17 6.26 2.03
CA LEU A 98 -2.86 5.62 1.95
C LEU A 98 -2.59 5.09 0.53
N TYR A 99 -3.60 4.54 -0.15
CA TYR A 99 -3.48 4.09 -1.53
C TYR A 99 -3.07 5.23 -2.46
N ILE A 100 -3.74 6.38 -2.38
CA ILE A 100 -3.43 7.56 -3.20
C ILE A 100 -1.99 8.00 -2.96
N ASN A 101 -1.55 8.12 -1.70
CA ASN A 101 -0.19 8.53 -1.37
C ASN A 101 0.86 7.55 -1.92
N VAL A 102 0.62 6.25 -1.76
CA VAL A 102 1.49 5.19 -2.31
C VAL A 102 1.51 5.24 -3.83
N HIS A 103 0.36 5.46 -4.47
CA HIS A 103 0.23 5.53 -5.92
C HIS A 103 0.94 6.76 -6.50
N ILE A 104 0.86 7.91 -5.84
CA ILE A 104 1.62 9.11 -6.20
C ILE A 104 3.13 8.85 -6.08
N LEU A 105 3.59 8.25 -4.99
CA LEU A 105 5.01 7.89 -4.84
C LEU A 105 5.45 6.85 -5.88
N HIS A 106 4.60 5.88 -6.23
CA HIS A 106 4.86 4.93 -7.31
C HIS A 106 5.02 5.63 -8.66
N HIS A 107 4.18 6.64 -8.95
CA HIS A 107 4.33 7.46 -10.15
C HIS A 107 5.58 8.34 -10.15
N HIS A 108 5.97 8.89 -9.00
CA HIS A 108 7.25 9.60 -8.86
C HIS A 108 8.43 8.66 -9.10
N LEU A 109 8.44 7.49 -8.46
CA LEU A 109 9.53 6.51 -8.56
C LEU A 109 9.60 5.80 -9.92
N SER A 110 8.49 5.75 -10.66
CA SER A 110 8.49 5.25 -12.05
C SER A 110 8.99 6.27 -13.06
N GLY A 111 9.32 7.51 -12.67
CA GLY A 111 9.87 8.52 -13.57
C GLY A 111 8.83 9.24 -14.44
N LYS A 112 7.54 9.07 -14.14
CA LYS A 112 6.45 9.82 -14.81
C LYS A 112 6.34 11.27 -14.32
N LEU A 113 6.81 11.55 -13.11
CA LEU A 113 7.06 12.91 -12.63
C LEU A 113 8.58 13.07 -12.58
N GLU A 114 9.14 13.81 -13.54
CA GLU A 114 10.58 14.06 -13.73
C GLU A 114 11.20 14.86 -12.57
N VAL A 115 11.32 14.25 -11.40
CA VAL A 115 11.95 14.87 -10.24
C VAL A 115 13.33 14.26 -10.07
N GLY A 116 14.31 14.77 -10.82
CA GLY A 116 15.76 14.63 -10.59
C GLY A 116 16.22 13.28 -10.04
N PHE A 117 16.10 12.21 -10.85
CA PHE A 117 16.65 10.88 -10.50
C PHE A 117 18.17 10.90 -10.41
N CYS A 118 18.79 11.76 -11.21
CA CYS A 118 20.22 11.93 -11.33
C CYS A 118 20.59 13.42 -11.52
N ASP A 119 21.66 13.90 -10.88
CA ASP A 119 22.20 15.27 -11.06
C ASP A 119 23.19 15.38 -12.24
N HIS A 120 23.27 14.35 -13.08
CA HIS A 120 24.21 14.32 -14.21
C HIS A 120 23.59 14.89 -15.49
N HIS A 121 24.39 15.67 -16.22
CA HIS A 121 24.02 16.32 -17.49
C HIS A 121 24.04 15.39 -18.71
N GLU A 122 24.50 14.15 -18.55
CA GLU A 122 24.63 13.14 -19.62
C GLU A 122 23.48 12.11 -19.58
N PRO A 123 23.15 11.45 -20.72
CA PRO A 123 22.15 10.38 -20.75
C PRO A 123 22.51 9.26 -19.76
N CYS A 124 21.62 9.03 -18.78
CA CYS A 124 21.86 8.16 -17.62
C CYS A 124 20.85 6.98 -17.60
N HIS A 125 21.32 5.75 -17.35
CA HIS A 125 20.45 4.55 -17.17
C HIS A 125 20.09 4.28 -15.69
N CYS A 126 20.19 5.31 -14.85
CA CYS A 126 20.01 5.19 -13.41
C CYS A 126 18.55 4.81 -13.05
N VAL A 127 17.55 5.18 -13.88
CA VAL A 127 16.13 4.81 -13.69
C VAL A 127 15.91 3.32 -13.95
N GLU A 128 16.43 2.77 -15.05
CA GLU A 128 16.29 1.36 -15.41
C GLU A 128 16.98 0.47 -14.37
N ASN A 129 18.17 0.86 -13.91
CA ASN A 129 18.90 0.14 -12.87
C ASN A 129 18.15 0.11 -11.54
N PHE A 130 17.54 1.24 -11.14
CA PHE A 130 16.70 1.31 -9.94
C PHE A 130 15.46 0.42 -10.05
N ARG A 131 14.79 0.41 -11.21
CA ARG A 131 13.64 -0.49 -11.45
C ARG A 131 14.05 -1.95 -11.34
N GLY A 132 15.19 -2.33 -11.93
CA GLY A 132 15.75 -3.68 -11.82
C GLY A 132 16.07 -4.06 -10.38
N PHE A 133 16.69 -3.17 -9.62
CA PHE A 133 16.99 -3.36 -8.20
C PHE A 133 15.72 -3.60 -7.37
N ALA A 134 14.70 -2.75 -7.55
CA ALA A 134 13.44 -2.87 -6.81
C ALA A 134 12.68 -4.15 -7.16
N LEU A 135 12.69 -4.56 -8.43
CA LEU A 135 12.10 -5.83 -8.86
C LEU A 135 12.84 -7.03 -8.26
N GLN A 136 14.17 -7.03 -8.27
CA GLN A 136 14.98 -8.15 -7.78
C GLN A 136 14.94 -8.29 -6.26
N HIS A 137 15.00 -7.18 -5.51
CA HIS A 137 15.10 -7.20 -4.05
C HIS A 137 13.76 -7.11 -3.34
N TYR A 138 12.80 -6.35 -3.89
CA TYR A 138 11.51 -6.11 -3.25
C TYR A 138 10.34 -6.75 -4.00
N ARG A 139 10.58 -7.32 -5.18
CA ARG A 139 9.53 -7.87 -6.08
C ARG A 139 8.45 -6.83 -6.43
N ILE A 140 8.84 -5.56 -6.48
CA ILE A 140 7.97 -4.44 -6.85
C ILE A 140 8.24 -4.08 -8.30
N SER A 141 7.25 -4.23 -9.16
CA SER A 141 7.33 -3.72 -10.53
C SER A 141 6.89 -2.25 -10.58
N PHE A 142 7.75 -1.42 -11.15
CA PHE A 142 7.44 -0.03 -11.51
C PHE A 142 7.09 0.12 -12.99
N ASP A 143 6.99 -0.98 -13.72
CA ASP A 143 6.49 -0.97 -15.09
C ASP A 143 5.01 -0.62 -15.08
N ASN A 144 4.71 0.51 -15.72
CA ASN A 144 3.38 0.77 -16.21
C ASN A 144 3.13 -0.26 -17.30
N GLY A 145 2.13 -1.13 -17.17
CA GLY A 145 1.74 -2.09 -18.21
C GLY A 145 1.26 -1.47 -19.53
N PHE A 146 1.69 -0.26 -19.87
CA PHE A 146 1.52 0.34 -21.18
C PHE A 146 2.72 -0.04 -22.06
N LEU A 147 2.47 -1.09 -22.85
CA LEU A 147 2.93 -1.31 -24.23
C LEU A 147 4.04 -0.38 -24.76
N ARG A 148 5.17 -1.01 -25.06
CA ARG A 148 5.97 -0.93 -26.30
C ARG A 148 5.87 0.34 -27.14
#